data_AF-A0A916XYY2-F1
#
_entry.id   AF-A0A916XYY2-F1
#
_cell.length_a   1.000
_cell.length_b   1.000
_cell.length_c   1.000
_cell.angle_alpha   90.00
_cell.angle_beta   90.00
_cell.angle_gamma   90.00
#
_symmetry.space_group_name_H-M   'P 1'
#
loop_
_entity.id
_entity.type
_entity.pdbx_description
1 polymer ?
#
loop_
_entity_poly.entity_id
_entity_poly.type
_entity_poly.pdbx_seq_one_letter_code
_entity_poly.pdbx_strand_id
1 'polypeptide(L)'
;MKNRNLILASFLLIITIISLVLGLLYQWNFEMRFYIGLILLGLTFFAYLKMKGIANYVFGFVLLLGLFDLIHFVPFSIGINFSIFKIHLIPFIFLLIFYLLNRQNINEKIRNFNEPSASEELSHKNSQIEFFKIKFQNLSETEIDQKLKEDLVPEAMEALKILKNNLTAKNTK
;
A
#
# COMPACT_ATOMS: atom_id res chain seq x y z
N MET A 1 1.56 7.76 25.36
CA MET A 1 0.53 7.57 24.31
C MET A 1 -0.22 6.27 24.57
N LYS A 2 -1.53 6.34 24.85
CA LYS A 2 -2.39 5.16 24.99
C LYS A 2 -2.40 4.43 23.64
N ASN A 3 -1.91 3.19 23.59
CA ASN A 3 -1.78 2.45 22.33
C ASN A 3 -3.19 2.01 21.89
N ARG A 4 -3.90 2.87 21.14
CA ARG A 4 -5.32 2.70 20.79
C ARG A 4 -5.58 1.34 20.12
N ASN A 5 -4.64 0.86 19.31
CA ASN A 5 -4.72 -0.44 18.66
C ASN A 5 -4.57 -1.61 19.64
N LEU A 6 -3.80 -1.44 20.74
CA LEU A 6 -3.75 -2.43 21.81
C LEU A 6 -5.10 -2.56 22.52
N ILE A 7 -5.80 -1.44 22.74
CA ILE A 7 -7.17 -1.48 23.30
C ILE A 7 -8.10 -2.25 22.37
N LEU A 8 -8.02 -1.97 21.06
CA LEU A 8 -8.79 -2.68 20.05
C LEU A 8 -8.47 -4.17 20.04
N ALA A 9 -7.20 -4.56 20.08
CA ALA A 9 -6.78 -5.95 20.20
C ALA A 9 -7.28 -6.61 21.50
N SER A 10 -7.29 -5.87 22.62
CA SER A 10 -7.86 -6.35 23.89
C SER A 10 -9.35 -6.60 23.80
N PHE A 11 -10.10 -5.73 23.13
CA PHE A 11 -11.52 -5.94 22.94
C PHE A 11 -11.79 -7.19 22.08
N LEU A 12 -11.01 -7.40 21.01
CA LEU A 12 -11.10 -8.61 20.19
C LEU A 12 -10.77 -9.87 21.00
N LEU A 13 -9.74 -9.80 21.83
CA LEU A 13 -9.34 -10.91 22.70
C LEU A 13 -10.43 -11.26 23.70
N ILE A 14 -11.06 -10.26 24.33
CA ILE A 14 -12.18 -10.47 25.24
C ILE A 14 -13.34 -11.18 24.52
N ILE A 15 -13.72 -10.74 23.32
CA ILE A 15 -14.76 -11.40 22.52
C ILE A 15 -14.38 -12.85 22.20
N THR A 16 -13.12 -13.07 21.81
CA THR A 16 -12.60 -14.41 21.48
C THR A 16 -12.65 -15.34 22.69
N ILE A 17 -12.22 -14.86 23.87
CA ILE A 17 -12.25 -15.62 25.12
C ILE A 17 -13.68 -15.92 25.56
N ILE A 18 -14.58 -14.92 25.52
CA ILE A 18 -16.01 -15.14 25.83
C ILE A 18 -16.58 -16.22 24.92
N SER A 19 -16.25 -16.17 23.62
CA SER A 19 -16.73 -17.16 22.66
C SER A 19 -16.15 -18.56 22.90
N LEU A 20 -14.89 -18.65 23.32
CA LEU A 20 -14.27 -19.91 23.74
C LEU A 20 -14.98 -20.49 24.97
N VAL A 21 -15.20 -19.67 26.01
CA VAL A 21 -15.88 -20.11 27.25
C VAL A 21 -17.30 -20.58 26.95
N LEU A 22 -18.07 -19.81 26.18
CA LEU A 22 -19.42 -20.20 25.76
C LEU A 22 -19.39 -21.50 24.94
N GLY A 23 -18.48 -21.62 23.98
CA GLY A 23 -18.38 -22.83 23.17
C GLY A 23 -17.99 -24.06 23.98
N LEU A 24 -17.16 -23.93 25.03
CA LEU A 24 -16.88 -25.02 25.95
C LEU A 24 -18.11 -25.39 26.80
N LEU A 25 -18.86 -24.40 27.30
CA LEU A 25 -20.07 -24.62 28.12
C LEU A 25 -21.20 -25.29 27.31
N TYR A 26 -21.37 -24.90 26.06
CA TYR A 26 -22.42 -25.42 25.17
C TYR A 26 -21.95 -26.53 24.23
N GLN A 27 -20.73 -27.06 24.43
CA GLN A 27 -20.16 -28.15 23.64
C GLN A 27 -20.13 -27.87 22.12
N TRP A 28 -19.77 -26.64 21.73
CA TRP A 28 -19.58 -26.28 20.33
C TRP A 28 -18.34 -26.97 19.74
N ASN A 29 -18.43 -27.33 18.46
CA ASN A 29 -17.28 -27.82 17.70
C ASN A 29 -16.42 -26.64 17.22
N PHE A 30 -15.16 -26.61 17.61
CA PHE A 30 -14.21 -25.57 17.18
C PHE A 30 -13.42 -26.03 15.97
N GLU A 31 -13.40 -25.21 14.92
CA GLU A 31 -12.56 -25.45 13.75
C GLU A 31 -11.09 -25.13 14.04
N MET A 32 -10.17 -25.80 13.33
CA MET A 32 -8.72 -25.50 13.41
C MET A 32 -8.39 -24.02 13.15
N ARG A 33 -9.18 -23.36 12.29
CA ARG A 33 -9.05 -21.94 11.96
C ARG A 33 -9.25 -21.02 13.17
N PHE A 34 -10.08 -21.43 14.14
CA PHE A 34 -10.29 -20.71 15.39
C PHE A 34 -9.06 -20.79 16.31
N TYR A 35 -8.46 -21.97 16.46
CA TYR A 35 -7.25 -22.14 17.27
C TYR A 35 -6.06 -21.37 16.69
N ILE A 36 -5.90 -21.37 15.35
CA ILE A 36 -4.89 -20.56 14.66
C ILE A 36 -5.14 -19.06 14.92
N GLY A 37 -6.40 -18.61 14.83
CA GLY A 37 -6.78 -17.24 15.14
C GLY A 37 -6.42 -16.82 16.57
N LEU A 38 -6.70 -17.68 17.55
CA LEU A 38 -6.34 -17.45 18.96
C LEU A 38 -4.82 -17.32 19.16
N ILE A 39 -4.03 -18.21 18.55
CA ILE A 39 -2.57 -18.17 18.62
C ILE A 39 -2.03 -16.87 17.99
N LEU A 40 -2.50 -16.51 16.80
CA LEU A 40 -2.08 -15.28 16.11
C LEU A 40 -2.47 -14.02 16.89
N LEU A 41 -3.64 -14.02 17.53
CA LEU A 41 -4.04 -12.94 18.42
C LEU A 41 -3.12 -12.87 19.64
N GLY A 42 -2.75 -13.99 20.24
CA GLY A 42 -1.74 -14.07 21.30
C GLY A 42 -0.36 -13.54 20.87
N LEU A 43 0.10 -13.89 19.66
CA LEU A 43 1.33 -13.36 19.08
C LEU A 43 1.26 -11.85 18.86
N THR A 44 0.09 -11.31 18.52
CA THR A 44 -0.12 -9.87 18.41
C THR A 44 0.13 -9.17 19.75
N PHE A 45 -0.35 -9.75 20.86
CA PHE A 45 -0.06 -9.23 22.20
C PHE A 45 1.41 -9.29 22.55
N PHE A 46 2.08 -10.40 22.23
CA PHE A 46 3.52 -10.52 22.41
C PHE A 46 4.28 -9.44 21.62
N ALA A 47 3.88 -9.17 20.38
CA ALA A 47 4.45 -8.11 19.57
C ALA A 47 4.25 -6.72 20.21
N TYR A 48 3.09 -6.44 20.83
CA TYR A 48 2.87 -5.19 21.55
C TYR A 48 3.77 -5.01 22.79
N LEU A 49 4.22 -6.11 23.41
CA LEU A 49 5.13 -6.06 24.56
C LEU A 49 6.60 -5.88 24.14
N LYS A 50 7.06 -6.59 23.11
CA LYS A 50 8.48 -6.65 22.73
C LYS A 50 8.84 -5.77 21.52
N MET A 51 7.92 -5.61 20.57
CA MET A 51 8.18 -5.04 19.24
C MET A 51 7.12 -3.99 18.85
N LYS A 52 7.02 -2.92 19.64
CA LYS A 52 5.98 -1.87 19.49
C LYS A 52 5.88 -1.28 18.08
N GLY A 53 7.00 -1.21 17.35
CA GLY A 53 7.03 -0.69 15.96
C GLY A 53 6.36 -1.60 14.94
N ILE A 54 6.35 -2.92 15.17
CA ILE A 54 5.83 -3.93 14.23
C ILE A 54 4.44 -4.43 14.63
N ALA A 55 4.08 -4.29 15.92
CA ALA A 55 2.83 -4.82 16.47
C ALA A 55 1.56 -4.38 15.74
N ASN A 56 1.49 -3.12 15.28
CA ASN A 56 0.33 -2.63 14.52
C ASN A 56 0.20 -3.33 13.15
N TYR A 57 1.32 -3.66 12.50
CA TYR A 57 1.29 -4.39 11.23
C TYR A 57 0.89 -5.84 11.45
N VAL A 58 1.39 -6.48 12.51
CA VAL A 58 0.98 -7.84 12.90
C VAL A 58 -0.52 -7.87 13.15
N PHE A 59 -1.05 -6.93 13.94
CA PHE A 59 -2.47 -6.87 14.23
C PHE A 59 -3.32 -6.64 12.97
N GLY A 60 -2.93 -5.66 12.13
CA GLY A 60 -3.61 -5.40 10.86
C GLY A 60 -3.60 -6.62 9.93
N PHE A 61 -2.48 -7.35 9.87
CA PHE A 61 -2.36 -8.59 9.10
C PHE A 61 -3.27 -9.69 9.65
N VAL A 62 -3.31 -9.88 10.96
CA VAL A 62 -4.21 -10.85 11.61
C VAL A 62 -5.68 -10.52 11.32
N LEU A 63 -6.07 -9.24 11.36
CA LEU A 63 -7.43 -8.82 10.97
C LEU A 63 -7.73 -9.10 9.50
N LEU A 64 -6.77 -8.90 8.59
CA LEU A 64 -6.91 -9.23 7.18
C LEU A 64 -7.08 -10.73 6.95
N LEU A 65 -6.31 -11.58 7.65
CA LEU A 65 -6.49 -13.03 7.58
C LEU A 65 -7.90 -13.44 8.01
N GLY A 66 -8.43 -12.81 9.07
CA GLY A 66 -9.79 -13.07 9.53
C GLY A 66 -10.85 -12.60 8.52
N LEU A 67 -10.61 -11.49 7.83
CA LEU A 67 -11.52 -10.95 6.82
C LEU A 67 -11.79 -11.96 5.69
N PHE A 68 -10.74 -12.65 5.25
CA PHE A 68 -10.76 -13.60 4.13
C PHE A 68 -10.93 -15.07 4.56
N ASP A 69 -11.53 -15.32 5.73
CA ASP A 69 -11.87 -16.68 6.20
C ASP A 69 -10.67 -17.63 6.44
N LEU A 70 -9.44 -17.08 6.52
CA LEU A 70 -8.23 -17.88 6.77
C LEU A 70 -8.09 -18.25 8.25
N ILE A 71 -8.60 -17.40 9.14
CA ILE A 71 -8.64 -17.61 10.59
C ILE A 71 -9.98 -17.13 11.15
N HIS A 72 -10.36 -17.63 12.32
CA HIS A 72 -11.57 -17.18 13.01
C HIS A 72 -11.26 -16.63 14.39
N PHE A 73 -11.97 -15.57 14.77
CA PHE A 73 -11.94 -15.00 16.14
C PHE A 73 -13.12 -15.47 16.99
N VAL A 74 -14.11 -16.09 16.36
CA VAL A 74 -15.30 -16.66 17.01
C VAL A 74 -15.62 -18.00 16.34
N PRO A 75 -16.25 -18.95 17.05
CA PRO A 75 -16.53 -20.29 16.53
C PRO A 75 -17.75 -20.34 15.60
N PHE A 76 -18.40 -19.21 15.34
CA PHE A 76 -19.55 -19.09 14.45
C PHE A 76 -19.22 -18.11 13.32
N SER A 77 -19.88 -18.26 12.18
CA SER A 77 -19.60 -17.43 11.02
C SER A 77 -20.75 -16.46 10.73
N ILE A 78 -20.53 -15.18 11.07
CA ILE A 78 -21.41 -14.07 10.69
C ILE A 78 -20.69 -13.26 9.61
N GLY A 79 -21.26 -13.18 8.42
CA GLY A 79 -20.63 -12.52 7.30
C GLY A 79 -21.51 -12.42 6.06
N ILE A 80 -21.04 -11.67 5.09
CA ILE A 80 -21.67 -11.53 3.77
C ILE A 80 -21.02 -12.57 2.86
N ASN A 81 -21.84 -13.47 2.31
CA ASN A 81 -21.39 -14.46 1.34
C ASN A 81 -21.41 -13.83 -0.06
N PHE A 82 -20.25 -13.77 -0.70
CA PHE A 82 -20.13 -13.58 -2.13
C PHE A 82 -19.94 -14.94 -2.80
N SER A 83 -20.16 -15.02 -4.11
CA SER A 83 -20.08 -16.30 -4.85
C SER A 83 -18.72 -17.00 -4.76
N ILE A 84 -17.65 -16.28 -4.45
CA ILE A 84 -16.25 -16.78 -4.48
C ILE A 84 -15.56 -16.64 -3.11
N PHE A 85 -16.04 -15.77 -2.23
CA PHE A 85 -15.45 -15.54 -0.91
C PHE A 85 -16.49 -15.08 0.10
N LYS A 86 -16.18 -15.24 1.39
CA LYS A 86 -17.01 -14.75 2.49
C LYS A 86 -16.27 -13.64 3.21
N ILE A 87 -16.95 -12.51 3.42
CA ILE A 87 -16.44 -11.43 4.29
C ILE A 87 -17.03 -11.63 5.68
N HIS A 88 -16.19 -11.94 6.66
CA HIS A 88 -16.64 -12.04 8.05
C HIS A 88 -16.79 -10.66 8.70
N LEU A 89 -17.91 -10.46 9.38
CA LEU A 89 -18.32 -9.15 9.90
C LEU A 89 -17.45 -8.68 11.07
N ILE A 90 -17.10 -9.59 11.99
CA ILE A 90 -16.26 -9.26 13.16
C ILE A 90 -14.89 -8.74 12.72
N PRO A 91 -14.06 -9.49 11.96
CA PRO A 91 -12.79 -8.97 11.49
C PRO A 91 -12.94 -7.71 10.64
N PHE A 92 -14.00 -7.61 9.84
CA PHE A 92 -14.29 -6.40 9.07
C PHE A 92 -14.49 -5.15 9.96
N ILE A 93 -15.33 -5.24 10.99
CA ILE A 93 -15.58 -4.12 11.92
C ILE A 93 -14.27 -3.71 12.62
N PHE A 94 -13.51 -4.68 13.12
CA PHE A 94 -12.23 -4.40 13.77
C PHE A 94 -11.20 -3.82 12.81
N LEU A 95 -11.15 -4.31 11.57
CA LEU A 95 -10.28 -3.76 10.53
C LEU A 95 -10.67 -2.33 10.14
N LEU A 96 -11.98 -2.03 10.08
CA LEU A 96 -12.49 -0.69 9.83
C LEU A 96 -12.10 0.28 10.94
N ILE A 97 -12.30 -0.10 12.21
CA ILE A 97 -11.88 0.73 13.36
C ILE A 97 -10.36 0.89 13.36
N PHE A 98 -9.60 -0.18 13.10
CA PHE A 98 -8.15 -0.14 12.98
C PHE A 98 -7.72 0.85 11.89
N TYR A 99 -8.34 0.81 10.70
CA TYR A 99 -8.07 1.75 9.63
C TYR A 99 -8.36 3.19 10.06
N LEU A 100 -9.52 3.46 10.67
CA LEU A 100 -9.88 4.80 11.13
C LEU A 100 -8.89 5.35 12.18
N LEU A 101 -8.41 4.50 13.08
CA LEU A 101 -7.41 4.88 14.10
C LEU A 101 -6.03 5.17 13.51
N ASN A 102 -5.70 4.60 12.35
CA ASN A 102 -4.37 4.69 11.72
C ASN A 102 -4.41 5.40 10.35
N ARG A 103 -5.53 6.05 10.00
CA ARG A 103 -5.81 6.59 8.66
C ARG A 103 -4.72 7.52 8.16
N GLN A 104 -4.23 8.44 9.01
CA GLN A 104 -3.15 9.37 8.64
C GLN A 104 -1.88 8.62 8.25
N ASN A 105 -1.39 7.74 9.13
CA ASN A 105 -0.18 6.95 8.88
C ASN A 105 -0.31 6.00 7.67
N ILE A 106 -1.49 5.43 7.45
CA ILE A 106 -1.75 4.55 6.31
C ILE A 106 -1.76 5.35 5.01
N ASN A 107 -2.49 6.47 4.97
CA ASN A 107 -2.61 7.30 3.78
C ASN A 107 -1.28 7.94 3.39
N GLU A 108 -0.47 8.39 4.37
CA GLU A 108 0.88 8.88 4.13
C GLU A 108 1.77 7.81 3.51
N LYS A 109 1.73 6.58 4.02
CA LYS A 109 2.51 5.47 3.44
C LYS A 109 2.06 5.09 2.05
N ILE A 110 0.76 5.07 1.79
CA ILE A 110 0.22 4.80 0.45
C ILE A 110 0.64 5.91 -0.52
N ARG A 111 0.61 7.18 -0.08
CA ARG A 111 1.08 8.30 -0.90
C ARG A 111 2.57 8.17 -1.21
N ASN A 112 3.41 7.99 -0.20
CA ASN A 112 4.85 7.86 -0.36
C ASN A 112 5.26 6.60 -1.14
N PHE A 113 4.43 5.54 -1.12
CA PHE A 113 4.64 4.35 -1.93
C PHE A 113 4.32 4.58 -3.42
N ASN A 114 3.38 5.48 -3.70
CA ASN A 114 2.99 5.84 -5.07
C ASN A 114 3.74 7.06 -5.62
N GLU A 115 4.55 7.74 -4.81
CA GLU A 115 5.45 8.80 -5.28
C GLU A 115 6.59 8.14 -6.08
N PRO A 116 6.80 8.55 -7.35
CA PRO A 116 7.92 8.05 -8.14
C PRO A 116 9.21 8.32 -7.39
N SER A 117 10.11 7.33 -7.37
CA SER A 117 11.46 7.57 -6.87
C SER A 117 12.13 8.68 -7.70
N ALA A 118 13.01 9.46 -7.11
CA ALA A 118 13.76 10.50 -7.85
C ALA A 118 14.49 9.92 -9.07
N SER A 119 14.91 8.65 -9.01
CA SER A 119 15.49 7.91 -10.14
C SER A 119 14.48 7.59 -11.24
N GLU A 120 13.24 7.25 -10.90
CA GLU A 120 12.17 7.00 -11.88
C GLU A 120 11.72 8.30 -12.54
N GLU A 121 11.61 9.38 -11.77
CA GLU A 121 11.28 10.70 -12.30
C GLU A 121 12.37 11.20 -13.26
N LEU A 122 13.65 11.03 -12.91
CA LEU A 122 14.78 11.35 -13.79
C LEU A 122 14.79 10.47 -15.05
N SER A 123 14.54 9.17 -14.90
CA SER A 123 14.45 8.22 -16.02
C SER A 123 13.30 8.58 -16.97
N HIS A 124 12.14 8.92 -16.43
CA HIS A 124 10.96 9.33 -17.19
C HIS A 124 11.20 10.67 -17.92
N LYS A 125 11.87 11.63 -17.26
CA LYS A 125 12.26 12.88 -17.91
C LYS A 125 13.26 12.62 -19.06
N ASN A 126 14.26 11.76 -18.82
CA ASN A 126 15.25 11.41 -19.85
C ASN A 126 14.62 10.69 -21.03
N SER A 127 13.67 9.77 -20.82
CA SER A 127 12.98 9.07 -21.90
C SER A 127 12.14 10.01 -22.76
N GLN A 128 11.49 11.02 -22.16
CA GLN A 128 10.79 12.07 -22.90
C GLN A 128 11.74 12.93 -23.72
N ILE A 129 12.88 13.33 -23.15
CA ILE A 129 13.92 14.08 -23.87
C ILE A 129 14.42 13.26 -25.07
N GLU A 130 14.71 11.97 -24.91
CA GLU A 130 15.14 11.09 -26.00
C GLU A 130 14.06 10.93 -27.09
N PHE A 131 12.79 10.79 -26.70
CA PHE A 131 11.68 10.79 -27.64
C PHE A 131 11.65 12.06 -28.51
N PHE A 132 11.81 13.23 -27.90
CA PHE A 132 11.85 14.50 -28.64
C PHE A 132 13.11 14.64 -29.48
N LYS A 133 14.27 14.14 -29.03
CA LYS A 133 15.49 14.10 -29.85
C LYS A 133 15.25 13.31 -31.14
N ILE A 134 14.65 12.12 -31.04
CA ILE A 134 14.32 11.29 -32.21
C ILE A 134 13.33 12.03 -33.12
N LYS A 135 12.31 12.68 -32.54
CA LYS A 135 11.31 13.44 -33.29
C LYS A 135 11.92 14.61 -34.07
N PHE A 136 12.95 15.25 -33.53
CA PHE A 136 13.55 16.47 -34.07
C PHE A 136 14.89 16.24 -34.78
N GLN A 137 15.39 15.00 -34.82
CA GLN A 137 16.74 14.69 -35.33
C GLN A 137 16.98 15.11 -36.79
N ASN A 138 15.92 15.18 -37.60
CA ASN A 138 16.00 15.49 -39.03
C ASN A 138 15.81 16.98 -39.35
N LEU A 139 15.65 17.83 -38.32
CA LEU A 139 15.48 19.26 -38.53
C LEU A 139 16.80 19.95 -38.84
N SER A 140 16.77 20.89 -39.78
CA SER A 140 17.88 21.80 -40.05
C SER A 140 18.04 22.83 -38.91
N GLU A 141 19.21 23.47 -38.85
CA GLU A 141 19.51 24.48 -37.83
C GLU A 141 18.49 25.64 -37.84
N THR A 142 18.07 26.07 -39.02
CA THR A 142 17.04 27.12 -39.19
C THR A 142 15.65 26.67 -38.70
N GLU A 143 15.30 25.40 -38.88
CA GLU A 143 14.02 24.84 -38.42
C GLU A 143 14.03 24.62 -36.90
N ILE A 144 15.18 24.24 -36.32
CA ILE A 144 15.36 24.15 -34.86
C ILE A 144 15.19 25.54 -34.23
N ASP A 145 15.74 26.59 -34.84
CA ASP A 145 15.62 27.97 -34.34
C ASP A 145 14.21 28.54 -34.47
N GLN A 146 13.43 28.08 -35.44
CA GLN A 146 12.02 28.41 -35.53
C GLN A 146 11.22 27.69 -34.44
N LYS A 147 11.46 26.39 -34.23
CA LYS A 147 10.79 25.62 -33.17
C LYS A 147 11.12 26.06 -31.76
N LEU A 148 12.34 26.52 -31.50
CA LEU A 148 12.74 27.06 -30.20
C LEU A 148 12.01 28.35 -29.81
N LYS A 149 11.33 29.01 -30.77
CA LYS A 149 10.48 30.18 -30.52
C LYS A 149 9.01 29.82 -30.26
N GLU A 150 8.63 28.56 -30.48
CA GLU A 150 7.30 28.05 -30.16
C GLU A 150 7.19 27.74 -28.65
N ASP A 151 5.97 27.77 -28.11
CA ASP A 151 5.69 27.35 -26.74
C ASP A 151 5.71 25.82 -26.65
N LEU A 152 6.84 25.27 -26.23
CA LEU A 152 7.11 23.84 -26.16
C LEU A 152 7.25 23.38 -24.71
N VAL A 153 6.90 22.11 -24.47
CA VAL A 153 7.17 21.48 -23.18
C VAL A 153 8.68 21.48 -22.86
N PRO A 154 9.08 21.60 -21.58
CA PRO A 154 10.48 21.73 -21.18
C PRO A 154 11.40 20.66 -21.75
N GLU A 155 10.93 19.41 -21.81
CA GLU A 155 11.66 18.25 -22.34
C GLU A 155 11.93 18.37 -23.84
N ALA A 156 10.98 18.95 -24.58
CA ALA A 156 11.12 19.21 -26.02
C ALA A 156 12.10 20.36 -26.27
N MET A 157 12.06 21.42 -25.44
CA MET A 157 13.06 22.50 -25.50
C MET A 157 14.47 21.99 -25.19
N GLU A 158 14.61 21.13 -24.18
CA GLU A 158 15.89 20.53 -23.78
C GLU A 158 16.46 19.65 -24.90
N ALA A 159 15.63 18.82 -25.54
CA ALA A 159 16.00 18.03 -26.71
C ALA A 159 16.50 18.90 -27.88
N LEU A 160 15.79 19.99 -28.22
CA LEU A 160 16.18 20.91 -29.29
C LEU A 160 17.51 21.63 -29.00
N LYS A 161 17.74 22.05 -27.75
CA LYS A 161 19.02 22.65 -27.33
C LYS A 161 20.18 21.67 -27.49
N ILE A 162 19.99 20.40 -27.11
CA ILE A 162 21.01 19.37 -27.28
C ILE A 162 21.33 19.13 -28.76
N LEU A 163 20.30 19.05 -29.61
CA LEU A 163 20.48 18.86 -31.06
C LEU A 163 21.20 20.07 -31.70
N LYS A 164 20.84 21.30 -31.33
CA LYS A 164 21.49 22.53 -31.83
C LYS A 164 22.99 22.56 -31.48
N ASN A 165 23.34 22.20 -30.25
CA ASN A 165 24.74 22.15 -29.80
C ASN A 165 25.55 21.09 -30.58
N ASN A 166 24.94 19.94 -30.90
CA ASN A 166 25.60 18.89 -31.67
C ASN A 166 25.84 19.30 -33.13
N LEU A 167 24.92 20.05 -33.75
CA LEU A 167 25.07 20.57 -35.12
C LEU A 167 26.17 21.63 -35.19
N THR A 168 26.19 22.58 -34.25
CA THR A 168 27.22 23.63 -34.17
C THR A 168 28.61 23.06 -33.93
N ALA A 169 28.75 22.05 -33.06
CA ALA A 169 30.01 21.34 -32.82
C ALA A 169 30.51 20.53 -34.04
N LYS A 170 29.60 20.06 -34.90
CA LYS A 170 29.95 19.36 -36.14
C LYS A 170 30.43 20.32 -37.24
N ASN A 171 29.94 21.56 -37.25
CA ASN A 171 30.33 22.59 -38.22
C ASN A 171 31.65 23.32 -37.87
N THR A 172 32.22 23.10 -36.68
CA THR A 172 33.50 23.69 -36.23
C THR A 172 34.70 22.75 -36.33
N LYS A 173 34.51 21.52 -36.82
CA LYS A 173 35.56 20.56 -37.16
C LYS A 173 35.72 20.47 -38.67
#